data_AF-A0A922ZKY8-F1
#
_entry.id   AF-A0A922ZKY8-F1
#
_cell.length_a   1.000
_cell.length_b   1.000
_cell.length_c   1.000
_cell.angle_alpha   90.00
_cell.angle_beta   90.00
_cell.angle_gamma   90.00
#
_symmetry.space_group_name_H-M   'P 1'
#
loop_
_entity.id
_entity.type
_entity.pdbx_description
1 polymer ?
#
loop_
_entity_poly.entity_id
_entity_poly.type
_entity_poly.pdbx_seq_one_letter_code
_entity_poly.pdbx_strand_id
1 'polypeptide(L)'
;MKKKLWLALTIIIWIIFAGIMSLTYYVNHYMPDGHMYATGDIVCMNDGRDCGPEYKEDLTNVDIPNWARFFKGDGPILLLFGIGTVGVIAGNKYKKSKK
;
A
#
# COMPACT_ATOMS: atom_id res chain seq x y z
N MET A 1 25.52 2.08 17.97
CA MET A 1 24.10 2.52 17.93
C MET A 1 23.27 1.66 18.87
N LYS A 2 22.61 2.26 19.87
CA LYS A 2 22.04 1.54 21.03
C LYS A 2 20.96 0.54 20.57
N LYS A 3 21.04 -0.73 20.98
CA LYS A 3 20.04 -1.79 20.75
C LYS A 3 18.58 -1.32 20.92
N LYS A 4 18.34 -0.45 21.92
CA LYS A 4 17.03 0.15 22.20
C LYS A 4 16.50 1.00 21.03
N LEU A 5 17.38 1.68 20.29
CA LEU A 5 17.02 2.48 19.12
C LEU A 5 16.51 1.60 17.97
N TRP A 6 17.21 0.51 17.65
CA TRP A 6 16.78 -0.41 16.58
C TRP A 6 15.46 -1.12 16.91
N LEU A 7 15.25 -1.48 18.18
CA LEU A 7 13.98 -2.02 18.64
C LEU A 7 12.85 -1.01 18.47
N ALA A 8 13.04 0.23 18.95
CA ALA A 8 12.05 1.29 18.83
C ALA A 8 11.71 1.59 17.36
N LEU A 9 12.73 1.72 16.49
CA LEU A 9 12.53 1.92 15.05
C LEU A 9 11.73 0.78 14.42
N THR A 10 12.05 -0.47 14.75
CA THR A 10 11.32 -1.63 14.21
C THR A 10 9.84 -1.59 14.63
N ILE A 11 9.55 -1.29 15.90
CA ILE A 11 8.18 -1.18 16.39
C ILE A 11 7.43 -0.04 15.68
N ILE A 12 8.05 1.14 15.57
CA ILE A 12 7.45 2.31 14.91
C ILE A 12 7.13 1.99 13.44
N ILE A 13 8.06 1.35 12.72
CA ILE A 13 7.85 0.96 11.32
C ILE A 13 6.63 0.04 11.18
N TRP A 14 6.50 -0.96 12.04
CA TRP A 14 5.35 -1.88 11.98
C TRP A 14 4.03 -1.23 12.38
N ILE A 15 4.04 -0.28 13.31
CA ILE A 15 2.85 0.52 13.65
C ILE A 15 2.41 1.36 12.44
N ILE A 16 3.36 2.03 11.78
CA ILE A 16 3.07 2.82 10.56
C ILE A 16 2.55 1.90 9.44
N PHE A 17 3.17 0.73 9.26
CA PHE A 17 2.74 -0.26 8.27
C PHE A 17 1.29 -0.69 8.49
N ALA A 18 0.95 -1.07 9.73
CA ALA A 18 -0.42 -1.43 10.09
C ALA A 18 -1.40 -0.25 9.91
N GLY A 19 -0.97 0.97 10.26
CA GLY A 19 -1.77 2.18 10.06
C GLY A 19 -2.09 2.44 8.59
N ILE A 20 -1.11 2.28 7.70
CA ILE A 20 -1.30 2.43 6.25
C ILE A 20 -2.23 1.35 5.69
N MET A 21 -2.08 0.10 6.13
CA MET A 21 -2.99 -0.99 5.76
C MET A 21 -4.44 -0.66 6.14
N SER A 22 -4.66 -0.25 7.40
CA SER A 22 -5.99 0.13 7.90
C SER A 22 -6.55 1.35 7.17
N LEU A 23 -5.72 2.34 6.85
CA LEU A 23 -6.14 3.53 6.11
C LEU A 23 -6.51 3.17 4.66
N THR A 24 -5.74 2.30 4.02
CA THR A 24 -6.03 1.78 2.67
C THR A 24 -7.36 1.04 2.67
N TYR A 25 -7.58 0.17 3.66
CA TYR A 25 -8.86 -0.52 3.84
C TYR A 25 -10.01 0.48 4.05
N TYR A 26 -9.82 1.47 4.92
CA TYR A 26 -10.84 2.46 5.22
C TYR A 26 -11.25 3.27 3.99
N VAL A 27 -10.27 3.77 3.23
CA VAL A 27 -10.54 4.55 2.03
C VAL A 27 -11.28 3.72 0.98
N ASN A 28 -10.86 2.47 0.76
CA ASN A 28 -11.50 1.61 -0.24
C ASN A 28 -12.88 1.10 0.17
N HIS A 29 -13.22 1.09 1.46
CA HIS A 29 -14.51 0.56 1.92
C HIS A 29 -15.53 1.63 2.30
N TYR A 30 -15.10 2.80 2.79
CA TYR A 30 -16.00 3.80 3.35
C TYR A 30 -16.05 5.10 2.55
N MET A 31 -15.10 5.38 1.65
CA MET A 31 -15.16 6.58 0.83
C MET A 31 -15.93 6.33 -0.47
N PRO A 32 -16.60 7.36 -1.01
CA PRO A 32 -17.39 7.21 -2.22
C PRO A 32 -16.55 6.72 -3.40
N ASP A 33 -17.15 5.84 -4.19
CA ASP A 33 -16.56 5.29 -5.39
C ASP A 33 -16.88 6.15 -6.61
N GLY A 34 -15.90 6.29 -7.49
CA GLY A 34 -16.02 6.90 -8.80
C GLY A 34 -16.62 5.93 -9.82
N HIS A 35 -16.92 6.46 -11.00
CA HIS A 35 -17.37 5.62 -12.10
C HIS A 35 -16.22 4.79 -12.66
N MET A 36 -16.45 3.49 -12.83
CA MET A 36 -15.50 2.61 -13.52
C MET A 36 -15.56 2.87 -15.02
N TYR A 37 -14.44 3.20 -15.64
CA TYR A 37 -14.31 3.35 -17.09
C TYR A 37 -13.28 2.37 -17.63
N ALA A 38 -13.53 1.87 -18.86
CA ALA A 38 -12.55 1.06 -19.56
C ALA A 38 -11.40 1.97 -20.01
N THR A 39 -10.16 1.63 -19.65
CA THR A 39 -8.99 2.41 -20.07
C THR A 39 -8.65 2.21 -21.56
N GLY A 40 -9.23 1.17 -22.17
CA GLY A 40 -8.90 0.72 -23.53
C GLY A 40 -7.75 -0.28 -23.57
N ASP A 41 -7.09 -0.52 -22.44
CA ASP A 41 -6.05 -1.53 -22.30
C ASP A 41 -6.67 -2.92 -22.11
N ILE A 42 -6.05 -3.94 -22.70
CA ILE A 42 -6.39 -5.34 -22.48
C ILE A 42 -5.33 -5.94 -21.58
N VAL A 43 -5.72 -6.35 -20.37
CA VAL A 43 -4.81 -6.99 -19.41
C VAL A 43 -5.10 -8.48 -19.40
N CYS A 44 -4.05 -9.26 -19.68
CA CYS A 44 -4.11 -10.71 -19.62
C CYS A 44 -3.65 -11.19 -18.25
N MET A 45 -4.43 -12.09 -17.65
CA MET A 45 -4.02 -12.78 -16.43
C MET A 45 -2.77 -13.63 -16.71
N ASN A 46 -1.86 -13.68 -15.73
CA ASN A 46 -0.58 -14.39 -15.85
C ASN A 46 -0.73 -15.94 -15.92
N ASP A 47 -1.97 -16.44 -15.87
CA ASP A 47 -2.33 -17.84 -16.08
C ASP A 47 -2.72 -18.16 -17.54
N GLY A 48 -2.73 -17.14 -18.42
CA GLY A 48 -2.97 -17.27 -19.86
C GLY A 48 -4.40 -17.58 -20.25
N ARG A 49 -5.37 -17.51 -19.32
CA ARG A 49 -6.74 -17.99 -19.56
C ARG A 49 -7.73 -16.88 -19.90
N ASP A 50 -7.51 -15.67 -19.41
CA ASP A 50 -8.42 -14.56 -19.65
C ASP A 50 -7.67 -13.24 -19.90
N CYS A 51 -7.97 -12.64 -21.05
CA CYS A 51 -7.62 -11.26 -21.37
C CYS A 51 -8.91 -10.45 -21.37
N GLY A 52 -8.95 -9.42 -20.53
CA GLY A 52 -10.13 -8.57 -20.38
C GLY A 52 -9.77 -7.09 -20.49
N PRO A 53 -10.76 -6.23 -20.79
CA PRO A 53 -10.57 -4.79 -20.69
C PRO A 53 -10.20 -4.41 -19.25
N GLU A 54 -9.17 -3.59 -19.10
CA GLU A 54 -8.81 -2.99 -17.83
C GLU A 54 -9.82 -1.88 -17.50
N TYR A 55 -10.33 -1.91 -16.28
CA TYR A 55 -11.19 -0.87 -15.76
C TYR A 55 -10.45 -0.13 -14.65
N LYS A 56 -10.48 1.20 -14.71
CA LYS A 56 -9.98 2.07 -13.65
C LYS A 56 -11.12 2.93 -13.12
N GLU A 57 -11.01 3.30 -11.85
CA GLU A 57 -11.97 4.17 -11.19
C GLU A 57 -11.67 5.64 -11.56
N ASP A 58 -12.66 6.36 -12.08
CA ASP A 58 -12.56 7.80 -12.33
C ASP A 58 -12.80 8.59 -11.04
N LEU A 59 -11.71 9.13 -10.48
CA LEU A 59 -11.73 9.94 -9.27
C LEU A 59 -11.85 11.45 -9.53
N THR A 60 -12.02 11.88 -10.79
CA THR A 60 -12.01 13.30 -11.17
C THR A 60 -13.13 14.08 -10.50
N ASN A 61 -14.34 13.51 -10.51
CA ASN A 61 -15.55 14.12 -9.96
C ASN A 61 -15.93 13.58 -8.57
N VAL A 62 -15.07 12.77 -7.95
CA VAL A 62 -15.31 12.21 -6.62
C VAL A 62 -14.85 13.21 -5.57
N ASP A 63 -15.76 13.57 -4.66
CA ASP A 63 -15.50 14.46 -3.53
C ASP A 63 -14.72 13.72 -2.43
N ILE A 64 -13.46 13.40 -2.73
CA ILE A 64 -12.51 12.84 -1.78
C ILE A 64 -11.22 13.67 -1.75
N PRO A 65 -10.59 13.78 -0.58
CA PRO A 65 -9.36 14.54 -0.44
C PRO A 65 -8.21 13.88 -1.23
N ASN A 66 -7.26 14.67 -1.70
CA ASN A 66 -6.14 14.21 -2.54
C ASN A 66 -5.31 13.08 -1.91
N TRP A 67 -5.15 13.09 -0.59
CA TRP A 67 -4.44 12.01 0.10
C TRP A 67 -5.19 10.67 0.00
N ALA A 68 -6.52 10.67 -0.05
CA ALA A 68 -7.32 9.46 -0.19
C ALA A 68 -7.29 8.92 -1.62
N ARG A 69 -7.16 9.80 -2.62
CA ARG A 69 -6.97 9.39 -4.03
C ARG A 69 -5.73 8.51 -4.20
N PHE A 70 -4.66 8.81 -3.46
CA PHE A 70 -3.48 7.94 -3.43
C PHE A 70 -3.81 6.53 -2.93
N PHE A 71 -4.75 6.39 -1.98
CA PHE A 71 -5.11 5.11 -1.38
C PHE A 71 -6.09 4.25 -2.18
N LYS A 72 -6.75 4.83 -3.20
CA LYS A 72 -7.64 4.09 -4.11
C LYS A 72 -6.93 3.45 -5.31
N GLY A 73 -5.75 3.94 -5.67
CA GLY A 73 -4.94 3.38 -6.75
C GLY A 73 -3.90 2.36 -6.29
N ASP A 74 -2.93 2.06 -7.15
CA ASP A 74 -1.82 1.14 -6.85
C ASP A 74 -0.72 1.74 -5.94
N GLY A 75 -0.81 3.04 -5.65
CA GLY A 75 0.13 3.79 -4.81
C GLY A 75 0.44 3.13 -3.45
N PRO A 76 -0.54 2.63 -2.69
CA PRO A 76 -0.32 2.05 -1.36
C PRO A 76 0.46 0.75 -1.44
N ILE A 77 0.31 -0.02 -2.52
CA ILE A 77 0.99 -1.30 -2.68
C ILE A 77 2.51 -1.07 -2.68
N LEU A 78 3.00 -0.14 -3.49
CA LEU A 78 4.43 0.22 -3.54
C LEU A 78 4.92 0.78 -2.20
N LEU A 79 4.12 1.62 -1.55
CA LEU A 79 4.45 2.19 -0.23
C LEU A 79 4.57 1.10 0.84
N LEU A 80 3.62 0.17 0.87
CA LEU A 80 3.61 -0.97 1.79
C LEU A 80 4.82 -1.88 1.55
N PHE A 81 5.13 -2.21 0.30
CA PHE A 81 6.34 -2.98 -0.04
C PHE A 81 7.61 -2.29 0.45
N GLY A 82 7.74 -0.99 0.26
CA GLY A 82 8.87 -0.19 0.73
C GLY A 82 9.02 -0.24 2.25
N ILE A 83 7.94 0.07 2.98
CA ILE A 83 7.93 0.10 4.46
C ILE A 83 8.17 -1.30 5.03
N GLY A 84 7.55 -2.34 4.46
CA GLY A 84 7.76 -3.72 4.85
C GLY A 84 9.23 -4.14 4.71
N THR A 85 9.86 -3.80 3.58
CA THR A 85 11.28 -4.08 3.34
C THR A 85 12.19 -3.39 4.36
N VAL A 86 11.95 -2.11 4.62
CA VAL A 86 12.70 -1.34 5.64
C VAL A 86 12.50 -1.93 7.04
N GLY A 87 11.28 -2.36 7.36
CA GLY A 87 10.96 -3.03 8.62
C GLY A 87 11.72 -4.34 8.83
N VAL A 88 11.82 -5.17 7.79
CA VAL A 88 12.61 -6.41 7.80
C VAL A 88 14.10 -6.12 7.99
N ILE A 89 14.64 -5.12 7.29
CA ILE A 89 16.06 -4.73 7.42
C ILE A 89 16.35 -4.23 8.83
N ALA A 90 15.50 -3.37 9.40
CA ALA A 90 15.64 -2.86 10.76
C ALA A 90 15.57 -3.99 11.80
N GLY A 91 14.62 -4.91 11.65
CA GLY A 91 14.50 -6.09 12.51
C GLY A 91 15.72 -7.01 12.45
N ASN A 92 16.29 -7.22 11.26
CA ASN A 92 17.52 -8.00 11.09
C ASN A 92 18.75 -7.32 11.71
N LYS A 93 18.86 -5.99 11.61
CA LYS A 93 19.91 -5.22 12.30
C LYS A 93 19.78 -5.32 13.82
N TYR A 94 18.56 -5.28 14.36
CA TYR A 94 18.31 -5.52 15.78
C TYR A 94 18.77 -6.93 16.21
N LYS A 95 18.41 -7.98 15.45
CA LYS A 95 18.83 -9.36 15.72
C LYS A 95 20.36 -9.50 15.72
N LYS A 96 21.06 -8.90 14.74
CA LYS A 96 22.53 -8.90 14.69
C LYS A 96 23.16 -8.17 15.88
N SER A 97 22.55 -7.10 16.37
CA SER A 97 22.99 -6.39 17.58
C SER A 97 22.74 -7.15 18.89
N LYS A 98 21.99 -8.28 18.85
CA LYS A 98 21.73 -9.14 20.02
C LYS A 98 22.76 -10.27 20.15
N LYS A 99 23.40 -10.69 19.04
CA LYS A 99 24.56 -11.59 19.05
C LYS A 99 25.80 -10.79 19.42
#